data_AF-A0A7Z2SVH9-F1
#
_entry.id   AF-A0A7Z2SVH9-F1
#
_cell.length_a   1.000
_cell.length_b   1.000
_cell.length_c   1.000
_cell.angle_alpha   90.00
_cell.angle_beta   90.00
_cell.angle_gamma   90.00
#
_symmetry.space_group_name_H-M   'P 1'
#
loop_
_entity.id
_entity.type
_entity.pdbx_description
1 polymer ?
#
loop_
_entity_poly.entity_id
_entity_poly.type
_entity_poly.pdbx_seq_one_letter_code
_entity_poly.pdbx_strand_id
1 'polypeptide(L)' 'MLLPYLSHGTGGKRYVLIDRLKYYGYTEDPLGKRTEEMTLPELEQTFINLEYKRETAWKT' A
#
# COMPACT_ATOMS: atom_id res chain seq x y z
N MET A 1 7.40 19.13 -11.18
CA MET A 1 6.75 17.96 -11.83
C MET A 1 5.62 17.52 -10.93
N LEU A 2 4.37 17.64 -11.38
CA LEU A 2 3.19 17.13 -10.67
C LEU A 2 2.82 15.77 -11.28
N LEU A 3 2.74 14.73 -10.46
CA LEU A 3 2.45 13.36 -10.90
C LEU A 3 0.99 13.25 -11.40
N PRO A 4 0.73 12.58 -12.54
CA PRO A 4 -0.54 12.62 -13.28
C PRO A 4 -1.67 11.74 -12.70
N TYR A 5 -1.73 11.50 -11.39
CA TYR A 5 -2.71 10.58 -10.78
C TYR A 5 -4.06 11.23 -10.44
N LEU A 6 -4.28 12.48 -10.83
CA LEU A 6 -5.56 13.15 -10.68
C LEU A 6 -6.51 12.73 -11.80
N SER A 7 -7.23 11.62 -11.60
CA SER A 7 -8.64 11.39 -12.01
C SER A 7 -8.89 9.91 -12.30
N HIS A 8 -9.23 9.12 -11.29
CA HIS A 8 -10.20 8.05 -11.46
C HIS A 8 -10.67 7.56 -10.08
N GLY A 9 -11.99 7.48 -9.89
CA GLY A 9 -12.62 6.97 -8.68
C GLY A 9 -12.02 5.64 -8.22
N THR A 10 -12.11 5.36 -6.91
CA THR A 10 -11.82 4.11 -6.15
C THR A 10 -10.77 3.13 -6.70
N GLY A 11 -10.88 2.68 -7.95
CA GLY A 11 -9.81 2.03 -8.70
C GLY A 11 -8.48 2.79 -8.69
N GLY A 12 -8.47 4.13 -8.83
CA GLY A 12 -7.23 4.91 -8.76
C GLY A 12 -6.50 4.78 -7.41
N LYS A 13 -7.25 4.80 -6.30
CA LYS A 13 -6.71 4.64 -4.95
C LYS A 13 -6.09 3.26 -4.73
N ARG A 14 -6.75 2.21 -5.26
CA ARG A 14 -6.26 0.83 -5.17
C ARG A 14 -4.91 0.68 -5.87
N TYR A 15 -4.78 1.17 -7.10
CA TYR A 15 -3.52 1.10 -7.85
C TYR A 15 -2.39 1.86 -7.16
N VAL A 16 -2.68 3.06 -6.62
CA VAL A 16 -1.69 3.85 -5.86
C VAL A 16 -1.21 3.10 -4.62
N LEU A 17 -2.10 2.41 -3.89
CA LEU A 17 -1.71 1.63 -2.72
C LEU A 17 -0.90 0.40 -3.09
N ILE A 18 -1.26 -0.31 -4.17
CA ILE A 18 -0.46 -1.45 -4.67
C ILE A 18 0.95 -0.98 -5.02
N ASP A 19 1.08 0.13 -5.75
CA ASP A 19 2.39 0.66 -6.15
C ASP A 19 3.25 1.06 -4.93
N ARG A 20 2.66 1.76 -3.95
CA ARG A 20 3.35 2.11 -2.70
C ARG A 20 3.77 0.90 -1.88
N LEU A 21 2.91 -0.10 -1.77
CA LEU A 21 3.23 -1.33 -1.03
C LEU A 21 4.37 -2.09 -1.72
N LYS A 22 4.33 -2.22 -3.06
CA LYS A 22 5.43 -2.80 -3.84
C LYS A 22 6.72 -2.00 -3.67
N TYR A 23 6.67 -0.67 -3.65
CA TYR A 23 7.82 0.19 -3.38
C TYR A 23 8.43 -0.08 -1.99
N TYR A 24 7.60 -0.39 -0.99
CA TYR A 24 8.06 -0.82 0.34
C TYR A 24 8.49 -2.30 0.41
N GLY A 25 8.58 -3.00 -0.73
CA GLY A 25 8.95 -4.41 -0.80
C GLY A 25 7.85 -5.38 -0.38
N TYR A 26 6.64 -4.87 -0.12
CA TYR A 26 5.49 -5.69 0.23
C TYR A 26 4.79 -6.16 -1.06
N THR A 27 4.98 -7.44 -1.40
CA THR A 27 4.46 -8.05 -2.63
C THR A 27 3.46 -9.18 -2.38
N GLU A 28 3.47 -9.74 -1.17
CA GLU A 28 2.63 -10.85 -0.75
C GLU A 28 2.36 -10.74 0.77
N ASP A 29 1.17 -11.17 1.19
CA ASP A 29 0.80 -11.27 2.59
C ASP A 29 1.30 -12.58 3.24
N PRO A 30 1.34 -12.68 4.58
CA PRO A 30 1.73 -13.90 5.27
C PRO A 30 0.91 -15.17 4.91
N LEU A 31 -0.30 -15.02 4.38
CA LEU A 31 -1.15 -16.12 3.90
C LEU A 31 -0.95 -16.46 2.41
N GLY A 32 0.00 -15.80 1.74
CA GLY A 32 0.33 -16.07 0.33
C GLY A 32 -0.50 -15.28 -0.69
N LYS A 33 -1.32 -14.32 -0.25
CA LYS A 33 -2.12 -13.46 -1.15
C LYS A 33 -1.24 -12.37 -1.72
N ARG A 34 -1.18 -12.26 -3.05
CA ARG A 34 -0.41 -11.18 -3.69
C ARG A 34 -1.04 -9.84 -3.38
N THR A 35 -0.23 -8.79 -3.28
CA THR A 35 -0.71 -7.42 -3.08
C THR A 35 -1.73 -7.00 -4.16
N GLU A 36 -1.57 -7.50 -5.38
CA GLU A 36 -2.50 -7.24 -6.50
C GLU A 36 -3.85 -7.95 -6.38
N GLU A 37 -3.97 -8.94 -5.49
CA GLU A 37 -5.20 -9.70 -5.23
C GLU A 37 -5.96 -9.14 -4.01
N MET A 38 -5.35 -8.22 -3.27
CA MET A 38 -5.96 -7.58 -2.10
C MET A 38 -7.09 -6.63 -2.49
N THR A 39 -8.12 -6.60 -1.63
CA THR A 39 -9.17 -5.60 -1.67
C THR A 39 -8.65 -4.25 -1.19
N LEU A 40 -9.35 -3.16 -1.52
CA LEU A 40 -8.96 -1.83 -1.09
C LEU A 40 -8.81 -1.71 0.44
N PRO A 41 -9.73 -2.23 1.29
CA PRO A 41 -9.55 -2.20 2.74
C PRO A 41 -8.30 -2.94 3.23
N GLU A 42 -7.98 -4.10 2.64
CA GLU A 42 -6.76 -4.87 2.99
C GLU A 42 -5.48 -4.08 2.67
N LEU A 43 -5.46 -3.41 1.51
CA LEU A 43 -4.35 -2.55 1.10
C LEU A 43 -4.18 -1.35 2.04
N GLU A 44 -5.28 -0.71 2.43
CA GLU A 44 -5.26 0.40 3.37
C GLU A 44 -4.73 -0.01 4.75
N GLN A 45 -5.24 -1.12 5.30
CA GLN A 45 -4.79 -1.62 6.60
C GLN A 45 -3.31 -2.02 6.58
N THR A 46 -2.87 -2.68 5.50
CA THR A 46 -1.46 -3.05 5.31
C THR A 46 -0.57 -1.82 5.27
N PHE A 47 -0.96 -0.81 4.51
CA PHE A 47 -0.22 0.45 4.41
C PHE A 47 -0.10 1.15 5.77
N ILE A 48 -1.21 1.26 6.53
CA ILE A 48 -1.21 1.84 7.88
C ILE A 48 -0.25 1.07 8.80
N ASN A 49 -0.30 -0.25 8.78
CA ASN A 49 0.55 -1.09 9.62
C ASN A 49 2.04 -0.92 9.29
N LEU A 50 2.39 -0.78 8.00
CA LEU A 50 3.77 -0.55 7.57
C LEU A 50 4.28 0.84 7.96
N GLU A 51 3.47 1.88 7.76
CA GLU A 51 3.82 3.24 8.18
C GLU A 51 4.03 3.32 9.70
N TYR A 52 3.15 2.67 10.48
CA TYR A 52 3.29 2.58 11.93
C TYR A 52 4.60 1.89 12.35
N LYS A 53 4.90 0.72 11.78
CA LYS A 53 6.15 -0.01 12.05
C LYS A 53 7.38 0.84 11.73
N ARG A 54 7.34 1.61 10.64
CA ARG A 54 8.43 2.51 10.24
C ARG A 54 8.60 3.65 11.25
N GLU A 55 7.52 4.27 11.70
CA GLU A 55 7.58 5.31 12.72
C GLU A 55 8.15 4.79 14.05
N THR A 56 7.72 3.60 14.49
CA THR A 56 8.21 3.00 15.74
C THR A 56 9.66 2.56 15.66
N ALA A 57 10.12 2.11 14.48
CA ALA A 57 11.52 1.75 14.25
C ALA A 57 12.49 2.94 14.31
N TRP A 58 12.00 4.17 14.13
CA TRP A 58 12.80 5.40 14.29
C TRP A 58 12.79 5.96 15.72
N LYS A 59 11.94 5.41 16.61
CA LYS A 59 11.83 5.85 18.01
C LYS A 59 12.65 4.99 18.98
N THR A 60 13.32 3.95 18.49
CA THR A 60 14.24 3.06 19.24
C THR A 60 15.68 3.36 18.91
#